data_AF-A0AAD4NNA8-F1
#
_entry.id   AF-A0AAD4NNA8-F1
#
_cell.length_a   1.000
_cell.length_b   1.000
_cell.length_c   1.000
_cell.angle_alpha   90.00
_cell.angle_beta   90.00
_cell.angle_gamma   90.00
#
_symmetry.space_group_name_H-M   'P 1'
#
loop_
_entity.id
_entity.type
_entity.pdbx_description
1 polymer ?
#
loop_
_entity_poly.entity_id
_entity_poly.type
_entity_poly.pdbx_seq_one_letter_code
_entity_poly.pdbx_strand_id
1 'polypeptide(L)'
;MPVFKNEIYTAHFDSNQFVVGGGVAIFHLATSRVVICRCVYRGQTIYFLPKGRRDAGEESGPGAEREGYEECIDVIKKSGYRNRLLPLPTVHRQPQAHSRIHASPQTAEPVCMQLLPLATRQYIIYWYIAETLPPDLETLLETEAGEAYKPPPPYPQNLSLRERIEHEPEGYEPRHHENTGVDELEVTYVSELVSVEEAVQRLGGEGSMGKIMADVVETGWMGIQRRFEMENAATHESPEAV
;
A
#
# COMPACT_ATOMS: atom_id res chain seq x y z
N MET A 1 -12.06 27.61 9.76
CA MET A 1 -11.36 27.16 8.54
C MET A 1 -10.67 28.36 7.93
N PRO A 2 -9.36 28.33 7.65
CA PRO A 2 -8.72 29.40 6.92
C PRO A 2 -9.20 29.33 5.46
N VAL A 3 -9.84 30.40 5.00
CA VAL A 3 -10.18 30.63 3.60
C VAL A 3 -8.88 31.00 2.91
N PHE A 4 -8.22 30.03 2.29
CA PHE A 4 -7.17 30.34 1.32
C PHE A 4 -7.85 31.07 0.15
N LYS A 5 -7.32 32.24 -0.21
CA LYS A 5 -7.69 32.90 -1.48
C LYS A 5 -7.50 31.87 -2.60
N ASN A 6 -8.48 31.74 -3.49
CA ASN A 6 -8.44 30.92 -4.70
C ASN A 6 -7.42 31.47 -5.72
N GLU A 7 -6.17 31.64 -5.32
CA GLU A 7 -5.08 31.87 -6.25
C GLU A 7 -4.65 30.51 -6.80
N ILE A 8 -4.66 30.38 -8.12
CA ILE A 8 -4.15 29.19 -8.79
C ILE A 8 -2.64 29.14 -8.54
N TYR A 9 -2.20 28.15 -7.77
CA TYR A 9 -0.78 27.89 -7.57
C TYR A 9 -0.26 26.98 -8.69
N THR A 10 0.64 27.50 -9.51
CA THR A 10 1.36 26.72 -10.54
C THR A 10 2.84 26.62 -10.19
N ALA A 11 3.36 25.40 -10.14
CA ALA A 11 4.79 25.12 -10.01
C ALA A 11 5.24 24.18 -11.14
N HIS A 12 6.47 24.34 -11.60
CA HIS A 12 7.05 23.57 -12.70
C HIS A 12 8.38 22.96 -12.27
N PHE A 13 8.53 21.67 -12.54
CA PHE A 13 9.75 20.90 -12.27
C PHE A 13 10.09 20.15 -13.55
N ASP A 14 11.31 20.32 -14.06
CA ASP A 14 11.78 19.50 -15.18
C ASP A 14 12.10 18.07 -14.72
N SER A 15 12.36 17.16 -15.67
CA SER A 15 12.60 15.74 -15.38
C SER A 15 13.80 15.46 -14.46
N ASN A 16 14.71 16.41 -14.26
CA ASN A 16 15.84 16.30 -13.34
C ASN A 16 15.54 16.85 -11.95
N GLN A 17 14.40 17.54 -11.81
CA GLN A 17 13.98 18.24 -10.61
C GLN A 17 12.79 17.60 -9.90
N PHE A 18 12.23 16.51 -10.42
CA PHE A 18 11.23 15.74 -9.68
C PHE A 18 11.59 14.26 -9.56
N VAL A 19 11.08 13.67 -8.48
CA VAL A 19 11.16 12.23 -8.19
C VAL A 19 9.73 11.74 -8.01
N VAL A 20 9.42 10.57 -8.58
CA VAL A 20 8.14 9.90 -8.38
C VAL A 20 8.39 8.65 -7.56
N GLY A 21 7.61 8.48 -6.50
CA GLY A 21 7.67 7.34 -5.59
C GLY A 21 6.31 6.71 -5.39
N GLY A 22 6.35 5.49 -4.91
CA GLY A 22 5.18 4.72 -4.50
C GLY A 22 5.31 4.37 -3.03
N GLY A 23 4.22 4.51 -2.29
CA GLY A 23 4.10 4.01 -0.93
C GLY A 23 2.84 3.17 -0.79
N VAL A 24 2.83 2.25 0.16
CA VAL A 24 1.73 1.28 0.29
C VAL A 24 1.40 0.95 1.74
N ALA A 25 0.11 0.85 2.05
CA ALA A 25 -0.37 0.22 3.27
C ALA A 25 -0.76 -1.23 2.97
N ILE A 26 -0.01 -2.19 3.50
CA ILE A 26 -0.18 -3.63 3.25
C ILE A 26 -1.01 -4.22 4.39
N PHE A 27 -2.24 -4.65 4.09
CA PHE A 27 -3.16 -5.25 5.05
C PHE A 27 -3.12 -6.77 4.99
N HIS A 28 -3.09 -7.40 6.16
CA HIS A 28 -3.43 -8.81 6.29
C HIS A 28 -4.92 -8.90 6.65
N LEU A 29 -5.75 -9.24 5.66
CA LEU A 29 -7.21 -9.17 5.76
C LEU A 29 -7.77 -10.10 6.83
N ALA A 30 -7.26 -11.33 6.92
CA ALA A 30 -7.76 -12.34 7.86
C ALA A 30 -7.65 -11.90 9.33
N THR A 31 -6.65 -11.10 9.67
CA THR A 31 -6.37 -10.68 11.06
C THR A 31 -6.60 -9.20 11.31
N SER A 32 -7.05 -8.44 10.29
CA SER A 32 -7.24 -6.98 10.41
C SER A 32 -5.98 -6.26 10.88
N ARG A 33 -4.82 -6.68 10.39
CA ARG A 33 -3.52 -6.08 10.70
C ARG A 33 -2.92 -5.39 9.48
N VAL A 34 -1.99 -4.48 9.72
CA VAL A 34 -1.30 -3.71 8.70
C VAL A 34 0.19 -3.68 9.00
N VAL A 35 1.00 -3.72 7.95
CA VAL A 35 2.45 -3.63 8.04
C VAL A 35 2.86 -2.17 8.28
N ILE A 36 3.70 -1.96 9.29
CA ILE A 36 4.42 -0.70 9.50
C ILE A 36 5.92 -0.98 9.57
N CYS A 37 6.72 -0.03 9.10
CA CYS A 37 8.16 -0.03 9.26
C CYS A 37 8.58 0.93 10.37
N ARG A 38 9.71 0.64 11.01
CA ARG A 38 10.38 1.54 11.93
C ARG A 38 11.89 1.55 11.76
N CYS A 39 12.51 2.67 12.04
CA CYS A 39 13.96 2.78 12.14
C CYS A 39 14.35 3.65 13.33
N VAL A 40 15.59 3.52 13.80
CA VAL A 40 16.13 4.40 14.84
C VAL A 40 16.98 5.47 14.18
N TYR A 41 16.48 6.71 14.16
CA TYR A 41 17.20 7.86 13.62
C TYR A 41 17.53 8.84 14.76
N ARG A 42 18.82 9.14 14.94
CA ARG A 42 19.31 10.04 16.01
C ARG A 42 18.77 9.70 17.40
N GLY A 43 18.63 8.40 17.70
CA GLY A 43 18.16 7.91 19.00
C GLY A 43 16.64 7.95 19.18
N GLN A 44 15.86 8.31 18.16
CA GLN A 44 14.40 8.28 18.17
C GLN A 44 13.89 7.22 17.20
N THR A 45 12.88 6.47 17.61
CA THR A 45 12.18 5.54 16.73
C THR A 45 11.23 6.33 15.83
N ILE A 46 11.39 6.19 14.52
CA ILE A 46 10.51 6.76 13.51
C ILE A 46 9.72 5.61 12.90
N TYR A 47 8.39 5.77 12.82
CA TYR A 47 7.49 4.83 12.15
C TYR A 47 7.06 5.39 10.80
N PHE A 48 6.94 4.51 9.81
CA PHE A 48 6.52 4.85 8.46
C PHE A 48 5.88 3.64 7.75
N LEU A 49 5.15 3.90 6.67
CA LEU A 49 4.71 2.86 5.74
C LEU A 49 5.80 2.58 4.69
N PRO A 50 5.89 1.35 4.16
CA PRO A 50 6.81 1.00 3.07
C PRO A 50 6.63 1.94 1.87
N LYS A 51 7.74 2.53 1.40
CA LYS A 51 7.72 3.51 0.30
C LYS A 51 9.11 3.84 -0.20
N GLY A 52 9.27 3.86 -1.52
CA GLY A 52 10.53 4.27 -2.15
C GLY A 52 10.34 4.88 -3.53
N ARG A 53 11.35 4.76 -4.37
CA ARG A 53 11.44 5.46 -5.66
C ARG A 53 11.01 4.53 -6.78
N ARG A 54 10.09 5.00 -7.61
CA ARG A 54 9.71 4.27 -8.82
C ARG A 54 10.91 4.19 -9.77
N ASP A 55 11.10 3.01 -10.36
CA ASP A 55 12.14 2.79 -11.36
C ASP A 55 11.86 3.50 -12.68
N ALA A 56 12.90 3.69 -13.49
CA ALA A 56 12.77 4.32 -14.79
C ALA A 56 11.91 3.45 -15.73
N GLY A 57 10.73 3.96 -16.10
CA GLY A 57 9.78 3.27 -16.99
C GLY A 57 8.79 2.34 -16.28
N GLU A 58 8.88 2.19 -14.95
CA GLU A 58 7.95 1.39 -14.15
C GLU A 58 6.60 2.11 -13.95
N GLU A 59 5.48 1.41 -13.85
CA GLU A 59 4.20 2.06 -13.53
C GLU A 59 4.07 2.36 -12.03
N SER A 60 3.37 3.44 -11.64
CA SER A 60 3.37 3.90 -10.23
C SER A 60 2.77 2.88 -9.25
N GLY A 61 1.72 2.16 -9.66
CA GLY A 61 1.12 1.11 -8.84
C GLY A 61 2.05 -0.08 -8.62
N PRO A 62 2.54 -0.75 -9.68
CA PRO A 62 3.55 -1.80 -9.57
C PRO A 62 4.80 -1.38 -8.80
N GLY A 63 5.26 -0.14 -8.99
CA GLY A 63 6.37 0.41 -8.21
C GLY A 63 6.06 0.48 -6.72
N ALA A 64 4.87 0.94 -6.31
CA ALA A 64 4.48 0.92 -4.90
C ALA A 64 4.43 -0.51 -4.32
N GLU A 65 4.02 -1.50 -5.12
CA GLU A 65 3.97 -2.91 -4.72
C GLU A 65 5.37 -3.49 -4.50
N ARG A 66 6.30 -3.25 -5.44
CA ARG A 66 7.72 -3.61 -5.33
C ARG A 66 8.35 -2.96 -4.10
N GLU A 67 8.18 -1.64 -3.96
CA GLU A 67 8.68 -0.90 -2.79
C GLU A 67 8.10 -1.44 -1.48
N GLY A 68 6.83 -1.87 -1.48
CA GLY A 68 6.21 -2.55 -0.35
C GLY A 68 6.93 -3.82 0.10
N TYR A 69 7.45 -4.58 -0.87
CA TYR A 69 8.23 -5.79 -0.64
C TYR A 69 9.69 -5.49 -0.25
N GLU A 70 10.32 -4.50 -0.88
CA GLU A 70 11.75 -4.18 -0.72
C GLU A 70 12.06 -3.39 0.57
N GLU A 71 11.25 -2.37 0.91
CA GLU A 71 11.50 -1.44 2.04
C GLU A 71 11.23 -2.03 3.44
N CYS A 72 10.48 -3.13 3.51
CA CYS A 72 10.28 -3.84 4.77
C CYS A 72 11.52 -4.71 5.02
N ILE A 73 12.27 -4.42 6.07
CA ILE A 73 13.42 -5.23 6.52
C ILE A 73 13.23 -5.52 8.01
N ASP A 74 13.86 -6.55 8.56
CA ASP A 74 14.10 -6.71 10.00
C ASP A 74 15.62 -6.80 10.21
N VAL A 75 16.16 -6.12 11.22
CA VAL A 75 17.59 -6.06 11.54
C VAL A 75 18.18 -7.47 11.81
N ILE A 76 17.35 -8.47 12.12
CA ILE A 76 17.78 -9.85 12.34
C ILE A 76 17.54 -10.76 11.12
N LYS A 77 16.59 -10.43 10.23
CA LYS A 77 16.11 -11.31 9.15
C LYS A 77 15.99 -10.66 7.76
N LYS A 78 16.36 -9.39 7.62
CA LYS A 78 16.31 -8.59 6.41
C LYS A 78 15.00 -8.64 5.59
N SER A 79 13.82 -8.60 6.20
CA SER A 79 12.61 -9.12 5.55
C SER A 79 11.37 -8.26 5.30
N GLY A 80 10.72 -8.51 4.15
CA GLY A 80 9.52 -7.81 3.68
C GLY A 80 8.32 -8.67 3.33
N TYR A 81 7.15 -8.04 3.20
CA TYR A 81 5.88 -8.72 2.96
C TYR A 81 5.52 -8.67 1.48
N ARG A 82 5.35 -9.84 0.87
CA ARG A 82 4.77 -9.94 -0.47
C ARG A 82 3.35 -9.39 -0.41
N ASN A 83 3.04 -8.55 -1.38
CA ASN A 83 1.78 -7.82 -1.39
C ASN A 83 1.24 -7.69 -2.82
N ARG A 84 -0.03 -7.34 -2.90
CA ARG A 84 -0.72 -7.00 -4.14
C ARG A 84 -1.59 -5.79 -3.91
N LEU A 85 -1.65 -4.89 -4.87
CA LEU A 85 -2.60 -3.78 -4.82
C LEU A 85 -4.03 -4.30 -4.63
N LEU A 86 -4.75 -3.70 -3.69
CA LEU A 86 -6.08 -4.11 -3.28
C LEU A 86 -7.11 -3.15 -3.90
N PRO A 87 -7.90 -3.59 -4.90
CA PRO A 87 -8.99 -2.77 -5.42
C PRO A 87 -10.06 -2.55 -4.36
N LEU A 88 -10.40 -1.29 -4.10
CA LEU A 88 -11.37 -0.86 -3.10
C LEU A 88 -12.39 0.12 -3.71
N PRO A 89 -13.59 0.25 -3.12
CA PRO A 89 -14.59 1.24 -3.52
C PRO A 89 -14.25 2.64 -2.99
N THR A 90 -13.01 3.08 -3.20
CA THR A 90 -12.51 4.40 -2.81
C THR A 90 -13.01 5.45 -3.79
N VAL A 91 -13.36 6.63 -3.27
CA VAL A 91 -13.80 7.74 -4.12
C VAL A 91 -12.59 8.32 -4.82
N HIS A 92 -12.62 8.34 -6.15
CA HIS A 92 -11.54 8.87 -6.97
C HIS A 92 -12.11 9.75 -8.10
N ARG A 93 -11.23 10.51 -8.77
CA ARG A 93 -11.64 11.49 -9.81
C ARG A 93 -11.21 11.10 -11.22
N GLN A 94 -10.50 10.00 -11.35
CA GLN A 94 -10.02 9.46 -12.61
C GLN A 94 -11.23 9.00 -13.45
N PRO A 95 -11.27 9.35 -14.74
CA PRO A 95 -12.35 8.91 -15.61
C PRO A 95 -12.24 7.40 -15.85
N GLN A 96 -13.39 6.72 -15.86
CA GLN A 96 -13.47 5.33 -16.30
C GLN A 96 -13.45 5.27 -17.84
N ALA A 97 -12.73 4.27 -18.37
CA ALA A 97 -12.69 3.97 -19.80
C ALA A 97 -14.11 3.68 -20.35
N HIS A 98 -14.35 4.07 -21.61
CA HIS A 98 -15.62 3.82 -22.28
C HIS A 98 -15.62 2.42 -22.92
N SER A 99 -16.69 1.61 -22.82
CA SER A 99 -17.97 1.88 -22.16
C SER A 99 -17.97 1.59 -20.66
N ARG A 100 -18.56 2.51 -19.88
CA ARG A 100 -18.61 2.43 -18.40
C ARG A 100 -19.54 1.34 -17.86
N ILE A 101 -20.30 0.68 -18.72
CA ILE A 101 -21.30 -0.34 -18.36
C ILE A 101 -20.65 -1.53 -17.62
N HIS A 102 -19.38 -1.80 -17.88
CA HIS A 102 -18.61 -2.89 -17.25
C HIS A 102 -17.51 -2.40 -16.31
N ALA A 103 -17.50 -1.11 -15.95
CA ALA A 103 -16.47 -0.59 -15.07
C ALA A 103 -16.69 -1.09 -13.64
N SER A 104 -15.69 -1.75 -13.09
CA SER A 104 -15.72 -2.19 -11.69
C SER A 104 -15.90 -0.97 -10.77
N PRO A 105 -16.75 -1.06 -9.74
CA PRO A 105 -16.83 -0.04 -8.70
C PRO A 105 -15.58 -0.03 -7.79
N GLN A 106 -14.71 -1.02 -7.92
CA GLN A 106 -13.47 -1.16 -7.16
C GLN A 106 -12.29 -0.78 -8.03
N THR A 107 -11.42 0.11 -7.54
CA THR A 107 -10.21 0.53 -8.23
C THR A 107 -8.99 0.46 -7.31
N ALA A 108 -7.82 0.31 -7.92
CA ALA A 108 -6.53 0.36 -7.25
C ALA A 108 -5.83 1.71 -7.52
N GLU A 109 -6.62 2.79 -7.62
CA GLU A 109 -6.10 4.16 -7.71
C GLU A 109 -5.42 4.56 -6.39
N PRO A 110 -4.43 5.47 -6.42
CA PRO A 110 -3.82 5.94 -5.18
C PRO A 110 -4.85 6.70 -4.33
N VAL A 111 -4.87 6.39 -3.04
CA VAL A 111 -5.79 7.01 -2.06
C VAL A 111 -5.30 8.37 -1.58
N CYS A 112 -4.01 8.65 -1.74
CA CYS A 112 -3.41 9.92 -1.38
C CYS A 112 -2.21 10.23 -2.28
N MET A 113 -1.95 11.52 -2.48
CA MET A 113 -0.72 12.03 -3.09
C MET A 113 -0.07 13.00 -2.11
N GLN A 114 1.22 12.79 -1.85
CA GLN A 114 2.03 13.62 -0.96
C GLN A 114 3.11 14.37 -1.74
N LEU A 115 3.20 15.67 -1.53
CA LEU A 115 4.28 16.52 -2.02
C LEU A 115 5.33 16.72 -0.92
N LEU A 116 6.57 16.31 -1.20
CA LEU A 116 7.73 16.46 -0.34
C LEU A 116 8.79 17.33 -1.03
N PRO A 117 8.87 18.63 -0.73
CA PRO A 117 9.92 19.49 -1.27
C PRO A 117 11.28 19.10 -0.66
N LEU A 118 12.22 18.67 -1.50
CA LEU A 118 13.56 18.25 -1.14
C LEU A 118 14.59 19.24 -1.67
N ALA A 119 14.71 20.42 -1.05
CA ALA A 119 15.67 21.49 -1.38
C ALA A 119 15.72 21.86 -2.87
N THR A 120 16.41 21.07 -3.70
CA THR A 120 16.58 21.24 -5.15
C THR A 120 15.65 20.37 -6.00
N ARG A 121 14.86 19.47 -5.39
CA ARG A 121 13.96 18.54 -6.09
C ARG A 121 12.57 18.51 -5.44
N GLN A 122 11.55 18.16 -6.21
CA GLN A 122 10.21 17.86 -5.71
C GLN A 122 9.99 16.35 -5.71
N TYR A 123 9.77 15.76 -4.55
CA TYR A 123 9.40 14.35 -4.45
C TYR A 123 7.87 14.25 -4.35
N ILE A 124 7.28 13.42 -5.22
CA ILE A 124 5.86 13.09 -5.24
C ILE A 124 5.74 11.63 -4.85
N ILE A 125 4.90 11.34 -3.84
CA ILE A 125 4.59 9.97 -3.43
C ILE A 125 3.11 9.72 -3.66
N TYR A 126 2.80 8.68 -4.43
CA TYR A 126 1.46 8.13 -4.53
C TYR A 126 1.30 7.00 -3.53
N TRP A 127 0.26 7.10 -2.69
CA TRP A 127 -0.03 6.14 -1.65
C TRP A 127 -1.14 5.19 -2.09
N TYR A 128 -0.86 3.89 -2.04
CA TYR A 128 -1.76 2.82 -2.45
C TYR A 128 -2.14 1.94 -1.27
N ILE A 129 -3.19 1.13 -1.47
CA ILE A 129 -3.62 0.10 -0.53
C ILE A 129 -3.32 -1.26 -1.14
N ALA A 130 -2.76 -2.16 -0.35
CA ALA A 130 -2.43 -3.52 -0.76
C ALA A 130 -2.89 -4.54 0.30
N GLU A 131 -2.90 -5.80 -0.11
CA GLU A 131 -3.11 -6.96 0.74
C GLU A 131 -1.90 -7.90 0.70
N THR A 132 -1.68 -8.66 1.77
CA THR A 132 -0.72 -9.78 1.78
C THR A 132 -1.14 -10.88 0.80
N LEU A 133 -0.21 -11.78 0.47
CA LEU A 133 -0.49 -12.89 -0.44
C LEU A 133 -0.80 -14.20 0.32
N PRO A 134 -1.56 -15.12 -0.28
CA PRO A 134 -1.71 -16.47 0.26
C PRO A 134 -0.39 -17.28 0.10
N PRO A 135 -0.13 -18.26 0.98
CA PRO A 135 1.16 -18.95 1.08
C PRO A 135 1.61 -19.66 -0.20
N ASP A 136 0.67 -20.27 -0.92
CA ASP A 136 0.97 -20.97 -2.18
C ASP A 136 1.54 -20.02 -3.24
N LEU A 137 0.99 -18.81 -3.29
CA LEU A 137 1.43 -17.81 -4.25
C LEU A 137 2.74 -17.14 -3.81
N GLU A 138 2.92 -16.91 -2.52
CA GLU A 138 4.20 -16.43 -1.99
C GLU A 138 5.36 -17.37 -2.37
N THR A 139 5.13 -18.68 -2.28
CA THR A 139 6.12 -19.70 -2.66
C THR A 139 6.43 -19.66 -4.17
N LEU A 140 5.40 -19.49 -5.01
CA LEU A 140 5.58 -19.42 -6.46
C LEU A 140 6.37 -18.17 -6.90
N LEU A 141 6.18 -17.07 -6.17
CA LEU A 141 6.76 -15.77 -6.50
C LEU A 141 8.10 -15.53 -5.80
N GLU A 142 8.60 -16.49 -5.01
CA GLU A 142 9.89 -16.39 -4.35
C GLU A 142 10.99 -16.05 -5.38
N THR A 143 11.82 -15.09 -5.01
CA THR A 143 12.91 -14.56 -5.84
C THR A 143 14.20 -14.73 -5.08
N GLU A 144 15.25 -15.19 -5.74
CA GLU A 144 16.57 -15.19 -5.13
C GLU A 144 17.06 -13.76 -4.91
N ALA A 145 17.97 -13.57 -3.95
CA ALA A 145 18.52 -12.24 -3.68
C ALA A 145 19.22 -11.67 -4.92
N GLY A 146 18.78 -10.50 -5.37
CA GLY A 146 19.28 -9.85 -6.58
C GLY A 146 18.54 -10.21 -7.87
N GLU A 147 17.55 -11.12 -7.83
CA GLU A 147 16.61 -11.27 -8.93
C GLU A 147 15.58 -10.13 -8.97
N ALA A 148 15.06 -9.87 -10.17
CA ALA A 148 13.99 -8.90 -10.34
C ALA A 148 12.72 -9.32 -9.57
N TYR A 149 12.07 -8.34 -8.95
CA TYR A 149 10.79 -8.54 -8.28
C TYR A 149 9.75 -9.14 -9.25
N LYS A 150 9.10 -10.22 -8.81
CA LYS A 150 8.03 -10.91 -9.55
C LYS A 150 6.67 -10.40 -9.06
N PRO A 151 5.98 -9.52 -9.80
CA PRO A 151 4.66 -9.03 -9.38
C PRO A 151 3.65 -10.19 -9.35
N PRO A 152 2.74 -10.23 -8.36
CA PRO A 152 1.68 -11.22 -8.31
C PRO A 152 0.66 -10.97 -9.43
N PRO A 153 0.03 -12.04 -9.94
CA PRO A 153 -1.08 -11.89 -10.88
C PRO A 153 -2.25 -11.17 -10.21
N PRO A 154 -3.04 -10.37 -10.94
CA PRO A 154 -4.25 -9.77 -10.39
C PRO A 154 -5.28 -10.83 -9.98
N TYR A 155 -6.10 -10.54 -8.97
CA TYR A 155 -7.25 -11.41 -8.68
C TYR A 155 -8.33 -11.26 -9.76
N PRO A 156 -9.14 -12.29 -10.00
CA PRO A 156 -10.40 -12.14 -10.73
C PRO A 156 -11.25 -11.03 -10.11
N GLN A 157 -11.89 -10.21 -10.95
CA GLN A 157 -12.67 -9.05 -10.49
C GLN A 157 -13.85 -9.44 -9.58
N ASN A 158 -14.36 -10.66 -9.73
CA ASN A 158 -15.49 -11.19 -8.97
C ASN A 158 -15.08 -11.93 -7.68
N LEU A 159 -13.77 -12.08 -7.41
CA LEU A 159 -13.32 -12.75 -6.20
C LEU A 159 -13.46 -11.82 -4.98
N SER A 160 -14.38 -12.19 -4.09
CA SER A 160 -14.70 -11.47 -2.86
C SER A 160 -13.53 -11.46 -1.87
N LEU A 161 -13.55 -10.55 -0.90
CA LEU A 161 -12.56 -10.52 0.16
C LEU A 161 -12.63 -11.77 1.05
N ARG A 162 -13.83 -12.33 1.26
CA ARG A 162 -14.01 -13.56 2.06
C ARG A 162 -13.37 -14.77 1.38
N GLU A 163 -13.60 -14.96 0.09
CA GLU A 163 -12.97 -16.04 -0.68
C GLU A 163 -11.44 -15.89 -0.71
N ARG A 164 -10.91 -14.66 -0.70
CA ARG A 164 -9.45 -14.43 -0.59
C ARG A 164 -8.91 -14.90 0.76
N ILE A 165 -9.61 -14.58 1.85
CA ILE A 165 -9.24 -15.02 3.20
C ILE A 165 -9.30 -16.56 3.28
N GLU A 166 -10.25 -17.21 2.62
CA GLU A 166 -10.36 -18.68 2.59
C GLU A 166 -9.17 -19.38 1.88
N HIS A 167 -8.38 -18.65 1.08
CA HIS A 167 -7.13 -19.17 0.53
C HIS A 167 -5.98 -19.19 1.54
N GLU A 168 -6.14 -18.59 2.71
CA GLU A 168 -5.17 -18.62 3.79
C GLU A 168 -5.57 -19.72 4.81
N PRO A 169 -4.65 -20.61 5.21
CA PRO A 169 -4.95 -21.62 6.21
C PRO A 169 -5.26 -20.97 7.57
N GLU A 170 -6.07 -21.63 8.39
CA GLU A 170 -6.41 -21.11 9.73
C GLU A 170 -5.15 -20.87 10.57
N GLY A 171 -5.01 -19.66 11.10
CA GLY A 171 -3.84 -19.24 11.88
C GLY A 171 -2.61 -18.89 11.03
N TYR A 172 -2.76 -18.73 9.71
CA TYR A 172 -1.69 -18.26 8.85
C TYR A 172 -1.17 -16.89 9.30
N GLU A 173 0.15 -16.78 9.32
CA GLU A 173 0.86 -15.52 9.46
C GLU A 173 1.62 -15.29 8.15
N PRO A 174 1.40 -14.15 7.46
CA PRO A 174 2.09 -13.81 6.22
C PRO A 174 3.59 -13.97 6.36
N ARG A 175 4.22 -14.64 5.39
CA ARG A 175 5.65 -14.93 5.47
C ARG A 175 6.43 -13.62 5.37
N HIS A 176 7.41 -13.53 6.25
CA HIS A 176 8.36 -12.44 6.29
C HIS A 176 9.62 -12.87 5.50
N HIS A 177 9.87 -12.27 4.33
CA HIS A 177 10.87 -12.76 3.35
C HIS A 177 12.25 -12.17 3.56
N GLU A 178 13.28 -12.97 3.84
CA GLU A 178 14.62 -12.46 4.17
C GLU A 178 15.43 -11.90 2.97
N ASN A 179 16.22 -10.85 3.22
CA ASN A 179 17.14 -10.12 2.33
C ASN A 179 16.49 -9.32 1.18
N THR A 180 15.44 -8.55 1.45
CA THR A 180 14.72 -7.74 0.44
C THR A 180 15.28 -6.32 0.21
N GLY A 181 16.13 -5.83 1.11
CA GLY A 181 16.70 -4.48 1.03
C GLY A 181 17.67 -4.24 -0.09
N VAL A 182 17.61 -3.05 -0.67
CA VAL A 182 18.43 -2.66 -1.81
C VAL A 182 19.60 -1.78 -1.38
N ASP A 183 19.47 -0.98 -0.31
CA ASP A 183 20.54 -0.07 0.16
C ASP A 183 20.96 -0.20 1.65
N GLU A 184 22.12 0.38 2.00
CA GLU A 184 22.73 0.31 3.34
C GLU A 184 21.88 0.94 4.45
N LEU A 185 20.98 1.88 4.11
CA LEU A 185 20.11 2.55 5.06
C LEU A 185 18.86 1.71 5.34
N GLU A 186 18.27 1.16 4.28
CA GLU A 186 17.10 0.28 4.33
C GLU A 186 17.37 -0.95 5.21
N VAL A 187 18.61 -1.47 5.22
CA VAL A 187 19.05 -2.59 6.08
C VAL A 187 18.78 -2.35 7.58
N THR A 188 18.60 -1.10 8.01
CA THR A 188 18.31 -0.75 9.41
C THR A 188 16.83 -0.76 9.79
N TYR A 189 15.94 -0.96 8.82
CA TYR A 189 14.51 -0.90 9.03
C TYR A 189 14.00 -2.19 9.67
N VAL A 190 12.93 -2.06 10.47
CA VAL A 190 12.21 -3.17 11.10
C VAL A 190 10.74 -3.08 10.72
N SER A 191 10.21 -4.09 10.05
CA SER A 191 8.80 -4.20 9.71
C SER A 191 8.05 -5.04 10.74
N GLU A 192 6.84 -4.60 11.08
CA GLU A 192 5.98 -5.23 12.08
C GLU A 192 4.54 -5.28 11.53
N LEU A 193 3.88 -6.41 11.72
CA LEU A 193 2.46 -6.58 11.40
C LEU A 193 1.64 -6.31 12.67
N VAL A 194 0.99 -5.13 12.73
CA VAL A 194 0.28 -4.62 13.92
C VAL A 194 -1.20 -4.39 13.64
N SER A 195 -2.01 -4.19 14.68
CA SER A 195 -3.43 -3.82 14.50
C SER A 195 -3.55 -2.45 13.80
N VAL A 196 -4.67 -2.21 13.12
CA VAL A 196 -4.96 -0.92 12.46
C VAL A 196 -4.90 0.24 13.46
N GLU A 197 -5.47 0.06 14.66
CA GLU A 197 -5.46 1.08 15.71
C GLU A 197 -4.04 1.41 16.16
N GLU A 198 -3.20 0.40 16.40
CA GLU A 198 -1.81 0.59 16.79
C GLU A 198 -1.00 1.27 15.69
N ALA A 199 -1.23 0.90 14.42
CA ALA A 199 -0.57 1.54 13.29
C ALA A 199 -0.90 3.03 13.20
N VAL A 200 -2.19 3.40 13.31
CA VAL A 200 -2.63 4.80 13.29
C VAL A 200 -2.00 5.58 14.44
N GLN A 201 -1.96 5.01 15.65
CA GLN A 201 -1.35 5.65 16.80
C GLN A 201 0.16 5.87 16.62
N ARG A 202 0.91 4.85 16.16
CA ARG A 202 2.37 4.92 15.97
C ARG A 202 2.77 5.83 14.82
N LEU A 203 2.04 5.78 13.70
CA LEU A 203 2.29 6.65 12.54
C LEU A 203 1.87 8.09 12.82
N GLY A 204 0.75 8.30 13.53
CA GLY A 204 0.13 9.60 13.77
C GLY A 204 0.72 10.44 14.92
N GLY A 205 1.80 9.98 15.57
CA GLY A 205 2.43 10.69 16.69
C GLY A 205 2.80 12.15 16.36
N GLU A 206 2.65 13.05 17.34
CA GLU A 206 2.94 14.48 17.16
C GLU A 206 4.37 14.73 16.66
N GLY A 207 4.49 15.53 15.59
CA GLY A 207 5.78 15.87 14.97
C GLY A 207 6.35 14.81 14.03
N SER A 208 5.67 13.67 13.82
CA SER A 208 6.07 12.67 12.84
C SER A 208 5.71 13.11 11.41
N MET A 209 6.54 12.74 10.43
CA MET A 209 6.14 12.77 9.01
C MET A 209 5.06 11.71 8.68
N GLY A 210 4.69 10.88 9.65
CA GLY A 210 3.80 9.74 9.52
C GLY A 210 2.31 10.05 9.62
N LYS A 211 1.91 11.29 9.95
CA LYS A 211 0.47 11.64 10.02
C LYS A 211 -0.29 11.30 8.73
N ILE A 212 0.28 11.63 7.58
CA ILE A 212 -0.34 11.28 6.29
C ILE A 212 -0.41 9.77 6.07
N MET A 213 0.56 9.02 6.60
CA MET A 213 0.58 7.57 6.51
C MET A 213 -0.49 6.96 7.41
N ALA A 214 -0.77 7.56 8.57
CA ALA A 214 -1.91 7.20 9.41
C ALA A 214 -3.24 7.41 8.65
N ASP A 215 -3.42 8.57 7.99
CA ASP A 215 -4.61 8.84 7.16
C ASP A 215 -4.76 7.83 6.01
N VAL A 216 -3.65 7.36 5.42
CA VAL A 216 -3.63 6.31 4.40
C VAL A 216 -4.11 4.97 4.98
N VAL A 217 -3.64 4.59 6.17
CA VAL A 217 -4.11 3.36 6.87
C VAL A 217 -5.60 3.46 7.17
N GLU A 218 -6.08 4.57 7.71
CA GLU A 218 -7.51 4.78 7.99
C GLU A 218 -8.36 4.69 6.73
N THR A 219 -7.93 5.37 5.65
CA THR A 219 -8.62 5.36 4.36
C THR A 219 -8.68 3.96 3.76
N GLY A 220 -7.58 3.22 3.82
CA GLY A 220 -7.52 1.83 3.36
C GLY A 220 -8.45 0.93 4.15
N TRP A 221 -8.42 1.03 5.48
CA TRP A 221 -9.26 0.22 6.35
C TRP A 221 -10.76 0.52 6.15
N MET A 222 -11.14 1.78 6.06
CA MET A 222 -12.52 2.17 5.73
C MET A 222 -12.96 1.61 4.36
N GLY A 223 -12.07 1.63 3.36
CA GLY A 223 -12.34 1.05 2.05
C GLY A 223 -12.55 -0.46 2.11
N ILE A 224 -11.76 -1.17 2.91
CA ILE A 224 -11.88 -2.62 3.15
C ILE A 224 -13.21 -2.94 3.82
N GLN A 225 -13.55 -2.24 4.91
CA GLN A 225 -14.82 -2.42 5.62
C GLN A 225 -16.02 -2.19 4.70
N ARG A 226 -15.99 -1.10 3.93
CA ARG A 226 -17.04 -0.81 2.94
C ARG A 226 -17.16 -1.89 1.87
N ARG A 227 -16.03 -2.45 1.41
CA ARG A 227 -16.06 -3.55 0.45
C ARG A 227 -16.71 -4.81 1.04
N PHE A 228 -16.39 -5.16 2.29
CA PHE A 228 -17.08 -6.25 2.98
C PHE A 228 -18.59 -6.01 3.09
N GLU A 229 -19.03 -4.81 3.44
CA GLU A 229 -20.45 -4.45 3.51
C GLU A 229 -21.15 -4.62 2.15
N MET A 230 -20.52 -4.16 1.07
CA MET A 230 -21.06 -4.29 -0.29
C MET A 230 -21.17 -5.75 -0.74
N GLU A 231 -20.15 -6.56 -0.47
CA GLU A 231 -20.14 -7.99 -0.81
C GLU A 231 -21.17 -8.78 0.02
N ASN A 232 -21.39 -8.41 1.29
CA ASN A 232 -22.42 -9.00 2.15
C ASN A 232 -23.83 -8.63 1.69
N ALA A 233 -24.06 -7.38 1.28
CA ALA A 233 -25.35 -6.95 0.76
C ALA A 233 -25.70 -7.69 -0.54
N ALA A 234 -24.75 -7.80 -1.46
CA ALA A 234 -24.94 -8.49 -2.74
C ALA A 234 -25.26 -9.99 -2.58
N THR A 235 -24.71 -10.65 -1.56
CA THR A 235 -25.00 -12.07 -1.26
C THR A 235 -26.35 -12.29 -0.59
N HIS A 236 -26.97 -11.25 -0.02
CA HIS A 236 -28.32 -11.33 0.56
C HIS A 236 -29.42 -10.84 -0.40
N GLU A 237 -29.06 -10.18 -1.51
CA GLU A 237 -29.97 -9.63 -2.51
C GLU A 237 -29.98 -10.40 -3.86
N SER A 238 -30.05 -11.75 -3.89
CA SER A 238 -30.79 -12.50 -4.95
C SER A 238 -30.71 -14.03 -4.87
N PRO A 239 -31.85 -14.70 -5.15
CA PRO A 239 -31.92 -15.44 -6.41
C PRO A 239 -33.17 -15.17 -7.29
N GLU A 240 -33.84 -14.02 -7.19
CA GLU A 240 -34.95 -13.69 -8.10
C GLU A 240 -34.97 -12.22 -8.54
N ALA A 241 -34.14 -11.88 -9.52
CA ALA A 241 -34.34 -10.75 -10.42
C ALA A 241 -33.57 -10.97 -11.72
N VAL A 242 -34.07 -11.89 -12.55
CA VAL A 242 -33.83 -11.92 -14.01
C VAL A 242 -34.94 -11.12 -14.67
#